data_AF-A0A6I0F140-F1
#
_entry.id   AF-A0A6I0F140-F1
#
_cell.length_a   1.000
_cell.length_b   1.000
_cell.length_c   1.000
_cell.angle_alpha   90.00
_cell.angle_beta   90.00
_cell.angle_gamma   90.00
#
_symmetry.space_group_name_H-M   'P 1'
#
loop_
_entity.id
_entity.type
_entity.pdbx_description
1 polymer ?
#
loop_
_entity_poly.entity_id
_entity_poly.type
_entity_poly.pdbx_seq_one_letter_code
_entity_poly.pdbx_strand_id
1 'polypeptide(L)'
;MTRQQHTKQRTDTIYQSKGIAYLRELALHNLSTTLTMIRWNIERDILVFRMSSDLIPFASKRELTWSLYEEERLLQLTEAIRKEVLDSGMRLSMHPGQYTVLNSPRSTVVEDAIADLSYHATLLKLCGGTDMIIHIGGVYGDKKASMDRFVERAKKLSPEILSFAATVSVSLSMPL
;
A
#
# COMPACT_ATOMS: atom_id res chain seq x y z
N MET A 1 -26.68 -1.05 9.21
CA MET A 1 -25.95 -1.55 8.02
C MET A 1 -24.68 -0.73 7.86
N THR A 2 -23.52 -1.36 7.95
CA THR A 2 -22.22 -0.67 8.01
C THR A 2 -21.72 -0.30 6.62
N ARG A 3 -20.99 0.82 6.53
CA ARG A 3 -20.32 1.41 5.35
C ARG A 3 -19.49 0.42 4.50
N GLN A 4 -19.24 -0.79 5.03
CA GLN A 4 -18.54 -1.93 4.44
C GLN A 4 -19.27 -2.60 3.26
N GLN A 5 -20.60 -2.59 3.22
CA GLN A 5 -21.33 -3.13 2.05
C GLN A 5 -21.11 -2.22 0.84
N HIS A 6 -21.09 -0.90 1.03
CA HIS A 6 -20.94 0.07 -0.05
C HIS A 6 -19.56 0.08 -0.72
N THR A 7 -18.46 -0.10 0.02
CA THR A 7 -17.12 -0.12 -0.59
C THR A 7 -16.84 -1.46 -1.27
N LYS A 8 -17.10 -2.61 -0.64
CA LYS A 8 -16.95 -3.92 -1.31
C LYS A 8 -17.87 -4.07 -2.54
N GLN A 9 -19.13 -3.64 -2.45
CA GLN A 9 -20.06 -3.71 -3.59
C GLN A 9 -19.65 -2.78 -4.73
N ARG A 10 -19.14 -1.57 -4.47
CA ARG A 10 -18.75 -0.64 -5.55
C ARG A 10 -17.57 -1.15 -6.38
N THR A 11 -16.59 -1.78 -5.76
CA THR A 11 -15.36 -2.17 -6.46
C THR A 11 -15.55 -3.44 -7.30
N ASP A 12 -16.28 -4.45 -6.81
CA ASP A 12 -16.62 -5.62 -7.64
C ASP A 12 -17.49 -5.21 -8.84
N THR A 13 -18.36 -4.22 -8.68
CA THR A 13 -19.15 -3.66 -9.80
C THR A 13 -18.28 -2.99 -10.86
N ILE A 14 -17.20 -2.29 -10.51
CA ILE A 14 -16.32 -1.61 -11.50
C ILE A 14 -15.53 -2.63 -12.33
N TYR A 15 -14.95 -3.65 -11.69
CA TYR A 15 -14.25 -4.71 -12.42
C TYR A 15 -15.21 -5.46 -13.35
N GLN A 16 -16.39 -5.84 -12.84
CA GLN A 16 -17.41 -6.57 -13.61
C GLN A 16 -18.04 -5.71 -14.72
N SER A 17 -18.06 -4.37 -14.60
CA SER A 17 -18.69 -3.48 -15.59
C SER A 17 -17.74 -2.86 -16.60
N LYS A 18 -16.50 -2.53 -16.21
CA LYS A 18 -15.53 -1.82 -17.08
C LYS A 18 -14.35 -2.67 -17.51
N GLY A 19 -14.11 -3.80 -16.85
CA GLY A 19 -13.08 -4.77 -17.22
C GLY A 19 -11.65 -4.30 -16.96
N ILE A 20 -10.71 -5.15 -17.37
CA ILE A 20 -9.27 -5.03 -17.05
C ILE A 20 -8.59 -3.85 -17.75
N ALA A 21 -9.00 -3.52 -18.99
CA ALA A 21 -8.41 -2.44 -19.76
C ALA A 21 -8.65 -1.07 -19.12
N TYR A 22 -9.84 -0.87 -18.53
CA TYR A 22 -10.12 0.37 -17.80
C TYR A 22 -9.23 0.53 -16.56
N LEU A 23 -9.01 -0.55 -15.81
CA LEU A 23 -8.15 -0.52 -14.63
C LEU A 23 -6.68 -0.24 -15.01
N ARG A 24 -6.23 -0.66 -16.21
CA ARG A 24 -4.89 -0.38 -16.75
C ARG A 24 -4.70 1.11 -16.90
N GLU A 25 -5.58 1.72 -17.70
CA GLU A 25 -5.51 3.16 -17.97
C GLU A 25 -5.72 3.98 -16.70
N LEU A 26 -6.54 3.51 -15.76
CA LEU A 26 -6.68 4.16 -14.46
C LEU A 26 -5.38 4.13 -13.64
N ALA A 27 -4.68 3.00 -13.60
CA ALA A 27 -3.39 2.90 -12.92
C ALA A 27 -2.33 3.81 -13.56
N LEU A 28 -2.25 3.82 -14.90
CA LEU A 28 -1.34 4.70 -15.64
C LEU A 28 -1.66 6.19 -15.42
N HIS A 29 -2.94 6.55 -15.41
CA HIS A 29 -3.39 7.89 -15.09
C HIS A 29 -2.96 8.29 -13.66
N ASN A 30 -3.23 7.45 -12.67
CA ASN A 30 -2.86 7.70 -11.28
C ASN A 30 -1.35 7.91 -11.09
N LEU A 31 -0.51 7.11 -11.78
CA LEU A 31 0.94 7.25 -11.75
C LEU A 31 1.40 8.55 -12.43
N SER A 32 0.83 8.90 -13.58
CA SER A 32 1.12 10.17 -14.27
C SER A 32 0.76 11.39 -13.42
N THR A 33 -0.40 11.34 -12.74
CA THR A 33 -0.79 12.38 -11.78
C THR A 33 0.17 12.44 -10.59
N THR A 34 0.60 11.29 -10.08
CA THR A 34 1.58 11.22 -8.98
C THR A 34 2.91 11.85 -9.35
N LEU A 35 3.43 11.56 -10.55
CA LEU A 35 4.64 12.21 -11.07
C LEU A 35 4.49 13.73 -11.15
N THR A 36 3.32 14.20 -11.61
CA THR A 36 3.02 15.64 -11.67
C THR A 36 3.03 16.27 -10.27
N MET A 37 2.42 15.61 -9.28
CA MET A 37 2.42 16.09 -7.89
C MET A 37 3.82 16.10 -7.27
N ILE A 38 4.64 15.08 -7.56
CA ILE A 38 6.03 15.01 -7.09
C ILE A 38 6.84 16.17 -7.64
N ARG A 39 6.78 16.44 -8.94
CA ARG A 39 7.47 17.60 -9.54
C ARG A 39 7.01 18.92 -8.93
N TRP A 40 5.70 19.09 -8.78
CA TRP A 40 5.14 20.29 -8.16
C TRP A 40 5.62 20.50 -6.72
N ASN A 41 5.76 19.41 -5.96
CA ASN A 41 6.29 19.43 -4.59
C ASN A 41 7.79 19.80 -4.58
N ILE A 42 8.59 19.22 -5.48
CA ILE A 42 10.03 19.49 -5.62
C ILE A 42 10.27 20.97 -5.95
N GLU A 43 9.50 21.54 -6.88
CA GLU A 43 9.56 22.97 -7.23
C GLU A 43 9.27 23.93 -6.05
N ARG A 44 8.72 23.41 -4.94
CA ARG A 44 8.31 24.15 -3.75
C ARG A 44 9.04 23.71 -2.48
N ASP A 45 10.13 22.95 -2.63
CA ASP A 45 10.93 22.41 -1.54
C ASP A 45 10.13 21.53 -0.55
N ILE A 46 9.04 20.90 -1.01
CA ILE A 46 8.25 19.93 -0.23
C ILE A 46 8.82 18.53 -0.50
N LEU A 47 9.84 18.13 0.25
CA LEU A 47 10.57 16.88 0.03
C LEU A 47 10.01 15.68 0.80
N VAL A 48 8.72 15.68 1.11
CA VAL A 48 8.03 14.54 1.72
C VAL A 48 6.71 14.28 1.00
N PHE A 49 6.48 13.03 0.60
CA PHE A 49 5.24 12.65 -0.06
C PHE A 49 4.81 11.24 0.34
N ARG A 50 3.50 11.06 0.51
CA ARG A 50 2.89 9.75 0.75
C ARG A 50 2.03 9.38 -0.43
N MET A 51 2.46 8.39 -1.20
CA MET A 51 1.69 7.86 -2.32
C MET A 51 0.40 7.20 -1.82
N SER A 52 -0.64 7.28 -2.65
CA SER A 52 -1.92 6.61 -2.37
C SER A 52 -1.78 5.09 -2.53
N SER A 53 -2.40 4.34 -1.61
CA SER A 53 -2.54 2.88 -1.74
C SER A 53 -3.46 2.46 -2.90
N ASP A 54 -4.27 3.37 -3.44
CA ASP A 54 -5.20 3.08 -4.55
C ASP A 54 -4.58 3.36 -5.92
N LEU A 55 -3.24 3.57 -6.00
CA LEU A 55 -2.53 3.85 -7.23
C LEU A 55 -2.77 2.78 -8.30
N ILE A 56 -2.69 1.51 -7.92
CA ILE A 56 -3.01 0.38 -8.76
C ILE A 56 -4.25 -0.30 -8.18
N PRO A 57 -5.44 -0.08 -8.76
CA PRO A 57 -6.67 -0.66 -8.25
C PRO A 57 -6.56 -2.18 -8.17
N PHE A 58 -6.88 -2.73 -6.99
CA PHE A 58 -6.95 -4.18 -6.73
C PHE A 58 -5.64 -4.96 -6.83
N ALA A 59 -4.48 -4.31 -6.78
CA ALA A 59 -3.19 -4.98 -6.91
C ALA A 59 -2.96 -6.12 -5.90
N SER A 60 -3.61 -6.08 -4.73
CA SER A 60 -3.49 -7.11 -3.68
C SER A 60 -4.52 -8.24 -3.77
N LYS A 61 -5.49 -8.19 -4.71
CA LYS A 61 -6.46 -9.27 -4.89
C LYS A 61 -5.83 -10.42 -5.70
N ARG A 62 -5.76 -11.60 -5.08
CA ARG A 62 -5.20 -12.84 -5.65
C ARG A 62 -5.81 -13.28 -6.99
N GLU A 63 -7.06 -12.94 -7.25
CA GLU A 63 -7.76 -13.28 -8.50
C GLU A 63 -7.41 -12.34 -9.67
N LEU A 64 -6.74 -11.23 -9.37
CA LEU A 64 -6.28 -10.24 -10.32
C LEU A 64 -4.75 -10.32 -10.36
N THR A 65 -4.23 -11.48 -10.76
CA THR A 65 -2.80 -11.68 -11.03
C THR A 65 -2.43 -10.89 -12.28
N TRP A 66 -2.02 -9.64 -12.11
CA TRP A 66 -1.60 -8.80 -13.22
C TRP A 66 -0.09 -8.80 -13.37
N SER A 67 0.38 -8.96 -14.60
CA SER A 67 1.73 -8.59 -15.04
C SER A 67 1.86 -7.07 -15.26
N LEU A 68 1.18 -6.24 -14.46
CA LEU A 68 1.27 -4.76 -14.53
C LEU A 68 2.71 -4.28 -14.38
N TYR A 69 3.51 -4.99 -13.60
CA TYR A 69 4.93 -4.72 -13.42
C TYR A 69 5.78 -5.08 -14.64
N GLU A 70 5.21 -5.73 -15.65
CA GLU A 70 5.85 -6.00 -16.94
C GLU A 70 5.33 -5.05 -18.03
N GLU A 71 4.33 -4.21 -17.71
CA GLU A 71 3.81 -3.23 -18.64
C GLU A 71 4.80 -2.07 -18.79
N GLU A 72 5.33 -1.91 -20.01
CA GLU A 72 6.36 -0.93 -20.33
C GLU A 72 5.98 0.49 -19.90
N ARG A 73 4.73 0.91 -20.13
CA ARG A 73 4.25 2.26 -19.76
C ARG A 73 4.26 2.48 -18.24
N LEU A 74 3.95 1.45 -17.46
CA LEU A 74 4.01 1.53 -16.00
C LEU A 74 5.46 1.61 -15.53
N LEU A 75 6.34 0.77 -16.08
CA LEU A 75 7.77 0.79 -15.78
C LEU A 75 8.41 2.14 -16.11
N GLN A 76 8.05 2.74 -17.25
CA GLN A 76 8.52 4.08 -17.63
C GLN A 76 8.04 5.15 -16.65
N LEU A 77 6.77 5.12 -16.23
CA LEU A 77 6.24 6.09 -15.26
C LEU A 77 6.86 5.93 -13.87
N THR A 78 7.02 4.70 -13.40
CA THR A 78 7.63 4.42 -12.09
C THR A 78 9.11 4.76 -12.07
N GLU A 79 9.86 4.50 -13.15
CA GLU A 79 11.26 4.92 -13.26
C GLU A 79 11.38 6.46 -13.36
N ALA A 80 10.46 7.14 -14.06
CA ALA A 80 10.42 8.60 -14.07
C ALA A 80 10.18 9.16 -12.65
N ILE A 81 9.24 8.59 -11.90
CA ILE A 81 9.01 8.94 -10.49
C ILE A 81 10.28 8.71 -9.67
N ARG A 82 10.89 7.53 -9.80
CA ARG A 82 12.11 7.15 -9.08
C ARG A 82 13.23 8.14 -9.33
N LYS A 83 13.44 8.56 -10.58
CA LYS A 83 14.45 9.56 -10.92
C LYS A 83 14.22 10.88 -10.17
N GLU A 84 13.01 11.44 -10.23
CA GLU A 84 12.70 12.71 -9.53
C GLU A 84 12.89 12.59 -8.01
N VAL A 85 12.49 11.45 -7.43
CA VAL A 85 12.62 11.19 -5.98
C VAL A 85 14.07 11.10 -5.55
N LEU A 86 14.90 10.35 -6.28
CA LEU A 86 16.32 10.16 -5.96
C LEU A 86 17.12 11.44 -6.17
N ASP A 87 16.87 12.18 -7.27
CA ASP A 87 17.61 13.40 -7.59
C ASP A 87 17.30 14.55 -6.61
N SER A 88 16.05 14.63 -6.13
CA SER A 88 15.63 15.66 -5.18
C SER A 88 15.90 15.30 -3.72
N GLY A 89 16.19 14.03 -3.41
CA GLY A 89 16.26 13.54 -2.04
C GLY A 89 14.90 13.49 -1.33
N MET A 90 13.79 13.40 -2.07
CA MET A 90 12.45 13.33 -1.51
C MET A 90 12.24 12.04 -0.70
N ARG A 91 11.70 12.17 0.51
CA ARG A 91 11.21 11.03 1.29
C ARG A 91 9.84 10.60 0.79
N LEU A 92 9.83 9.55 -0.02
CA LEU A 92 8.62 8.95 -0.58
C LEU A 92 8.18 7.73 0.25
N SER A 93 6.91 7.73 0.65
CA SER A 93 6.33 6.73 1.56
C SER A 93 4.97 6.20 1.11
N MET A 94 4.53 5.10 1.71
CA MET A 94 3.15 4.60 1.63
C MET A 94 2.61 4.20 3.00
N HIS A 95 1.27 4.17 3.11
CA HIS A 95 0.60 3.70 4.32
C HIS A 95 -0.55 2.76 3.96
N PRO A 96 -0.30 1.43 3.97
CA PRO A 96 -1.34 0.42 3.85
C PRO A 96 -2.54 0.71 4.75
N GLY A 97 -3.74 0.45 4.22
CA GLY A 97 -4.98 0.82 4.88
C GLY A 97 -5.28 0.04 6.16
N GLN A 98 -6.34 0.44 6.86
CA GLN A 98 -6.80 -0.18 8.11
C GLN A 98 -7.15 -1.68 8.04
N TYR A 99 -7.23 -2.24 6.83
CA TYR A 99 -7.54 -3.66 6.62
C TYR A 99 -6.30 -4.55 6.55
N THR A 100 -5.11 -3.96 6.51
CA THR A 100 -3.81 -4.64 6.52
C THR A 100 -3.46 -5.03 7.96
N VAL A 101 -4.10 -6.09 8.46
CA VAL A 101 -4.07 -6.48 9.87
C VAL A 101 -3.30 -7.79 10.09
N LEU A 102 -1.99 -7.66 10.28
CA LEU A 102 -1.07 -8.79 10.37
C LEU A 102 -1.27 -9.65 11.64
N ASN A 103 -1.81 -9.07 12.72
CA ASN A 103 -2.01 -9.76 14.00
C ASN A 103 -3.41 -10.37 14.18
N SER A 104 -4.21 -10.41 13.11
CA SER A 104 -5.53 -11.02 13.08
C SER A 104 -5.47 -12.51 13.48
N PRO A 105 -6.45 -13.02 14.26
CA PRO A 105 -6.56 -14.45 14.54
C PRO A 105 -7.03 -15.25 13.32
N ARG A 106 -7.63 -14.59 12.31
CA ARG A 106 -8.12 -15.23 11.07
C ARG A 106 -7.00 -15.29 10.04
N SER A 107 -6.64 -16.50 9.59
CA SER A 107 -5.58 -16.72 8.60
C SER A 107 -5.82 -15.98 7.28
N THR A 108 -7.06 -15.99 6.78
CA THR A 108 -7.41 -15.32 5.52
C THR A 108 -7.11 -13.82 5.54
N VAL A 109 -7.34 -13.14 6.67
CA VAL A 109 -7.00 -11.72 6.84
C VAL A 109 -5.49 -11.50 6.83
N VAL A 110 -4.73 -12.41 7.44
CA VAL A 110 -3.27 -12.32 7.48
C VAL A 110 -2.70 -12.51 6.07
N GLU A 111 -3.23 -13.46 5.31
CA GLU A 111 -2.83 -13.68 3.90
C GLU A 111 -3.14 -12.46 3.02
N ASP A 112 -4.34 -11.88 3.15
CA ASP A 112 -4.72 -10.67 2.42
C ASP A 112 -3.83 -9.47 2.82
N ALA A 113 -3.50 -9.35 4.11
CA ALA A 113 -2.58 -8.33 4.60
C ALA A 113 -1.16 -8.50 4.01
N ILE A 114 -0.66 -9.74 3.92
CA ILE A 114 0.65 -10.01 3.30
C ILE A 114 0.63 -9.65 1.82
N ALA A 115 -0.42 -10.00 1.08
CA ALA A 115 -0.57 -9.63 -0.33
C ALA A 115 -0.58 -8.10 -0.51
N ASP A 116 -1.26 -7.38 0.39
CA ASP A 116 -1.27 -5.93 0.39
C ASP A 116 0.11 -5.33 0.69
N LEU A 117 0.83 -5.84 1.69
CA LEU A 117 2.20 -5.39 2.00
C LEU A 117 3.16 -5.67 0.84
N SER A 118 3.05 -6.82 0.17
CA SER A 118 3.84 -7.15 -1.02
C SER A 118 3.61 -6.14 -2.14
N TYR A 119 2.35 -5.77 -2.40
CA TYR A 119 2.02 -4.74 -3.39
C TYR A 119 2.73 -3.41 -3.08
N HIS A 120 2.61 -2.93 -1.84
CA HIS A 120 3.22 -1.67 -1.42
C HIS A 120 4.74 -1.72 -1.51
N ALA A 121 5.37 -2.84 -1.11
CA ALA A 121 6.82 -3.01 -1.21
C ALA A 121 7.31 -2.96 -2.66
N THR A 122 6.63 -3.65 -3.58
CA THR A 122 6.96 -3.59 -5.01
C THR A 122 6.85 -2.18 -5.57
N LEU A 123 5.76 -1.46 -5.26
CA LEU A 123 5.55 -0.12 -5.78
C LEU A 123 6.56 0.89 -5.20
N LEU A 124 6.86 0.81 -3.90
CA LEU A 124 7.91 1.61 -3.28
C LEU A 124 9.27 1.37 -3.95
N LYS A 125 9.64 0.11 -4.17
CA LYS A 125 10.89 -0.23 -4.86
C LYS A 125 10.97 0.35 -6.26
N LEU A 126 9.90 0.23 -7.06
CA LEU A 126 9.86 0.77 -8.42
C LEU A 126 9.95 2.31 -8.45
N CYS A 127 9.33 2.98 -7.48
CA CYS A 127 9.27 4.44 -7.41
C CYS A 127 10.40 5.09 -6.58
N GLY A 128 11.37 4.31 -6.06
CA GLY A 128 12.44 4.85 -5.20
C GLY A 128 11.99 5.28 -3.80
N GLY A 129 10.87 4.75 -3.31
CA GLY A 129 10.38 4.99 -1.96
C GLY A 129 11.17 4.27 -0.88
N THR A 130 11.02 4.73 0.37
CA THR A 130 11.85 4.29 1.50
C THR A 130 11.04 3.80 2.69
N ASP A 131 9.79 4.26 2.86
CA ASP A 131 9.00 3.95 4.05
C ASP A 131 7.63 3.36 3.72
N MET A 132 7.29 2.28 4.38
CA MET A 132 5.96 1.69 4.47
C MET A 132 5.49 1.73 5.92
N ILE A 133 4.54 2.61 6.21
CA ILE A 133 4.01 2.79 7.56
C ILE A 133 2.92 1.76 7.82
N ILE A 134 3.11 0.87 8.81
CA ILE A 134 2.14 -0.17 9.15
C ILE A 134 1.61 -0.01 10.58
N HIS A 135 0.35 -0.40 10.76
CA HIS A 135 -0.27 -0.53 12.08
C HIS A 135 -0.12 -1.96 12.60
N ILE A 136 -0.01 -2.10 13.92
CA ILE A 136 0.06 -3.41 14.60
C ILE A 136 -1.25 -4.18 14.43
N GLY A 137 -2.38 -3.48 14.46
CA GLY A 137 -3.73 -4.05 14.36
C GLY A 137 -4.50 -4.05 15.68
N GLY A 138 -5.45 -4.98 15.83
CA GLY A 138 -6.38 -5.01 16.95
C GLY A 138 -5.84 -5.67 18.22
N VAL A 139 -6.48 -5.40 19.36
CA VAL A 139 -6.15 -6.00 20.68
C VAL A 139 -6.78 -7.39 20.87
N TYR A 140 -7.86 -7.71 20.16
CA TYR A 140 -8.54 -9.02 20.20
C TYR A 140 -8.73 -9.63 21.61
N GLY A 141 -9.08 -8.79 22.58
CA GLY A 141 -9.30 -9.19 23.99
C GLY A 141 -8.03 -9.41 24.83
N ASP A 142 -6.86 -9.58 24.21
CA ASP A 142 -5.58 -9.77 24.91
C ASP A 142 -4.46 -9.03 24.17
N LYS A 143 -3.95 -7.95 24.81
CA LYS A 143 -2.89 -7.11 24.26
C LYS A 143 -1.57 -7.87 24.10
N LYS A 144 -1.21 -8.72 25.07
CA LYS A 144 0.06 -9.45 25.02
C LYS A 144 0.00 -10.50 23.91
N ALA A 145 -1.04 -11.33 23.88
CA ALA A 145 -1.19 -12.33 22.84
C ALA A 145 -1.29 -11.69 21.44
N SER A 146 -1.90 -10.51 21.32
CA SER A 146 -1.97 -9.76 20.06
C SER A 146 -0.63 -9.22 19.59
N MET A 147 0.22 -8.77 20.51
CA MET A 147 1.59 -8.37 20.20
C MET A 147 2.44 -9.58 19.80
N ASP A 148 2.34 -10.67 20.56
CA ASP A 148 3.07 -11.91 20.28
C ASP A 148 2.71 -12.44 18.87
N ARG A 149 1.43 -12.41 18.49
CA ARG A 149 1.00 -12.73 17.11
C ARG A 149 1.60 -11.79 16.07
N PHE A 150 1.61 -10.48 16.32
CA PHE A 150 2.20 -9.51 15.39
C PHE A 150 3.68 -9.84 15.14
N VAL A 151 4.46 -10.01 16.21
CA VAL A 151 5.90 -10.28 16.15
C VAL A 151 6.16 -11.59 15.39
N GLU A 152 5.44 -12.67 15.72
CA GLU A 152 5.62 -13.97 15.07
C GLU A 152 5.23 -13.97 13.58
N ARG A 153 4.32 -13.09 13.16
CA ARG A 153 3.96 -12.93 11.75
C ARG A 153 4.92 -11.99 11.02
N ALA A 154 5.35 -10.91 11.66
CA ALA A 154 6.31 -9.96 11.10
C ALA A 154 7.65 -10.65 10.76
N LYS A 155 8.13 -11.55 11.62
CA LYS A 155 9.33 -12.38 11.37
C LYS A 155 9.23 -13.25 10.11
N LYS A 156 8.02 -13.53 9.61
CA LYS A 156 7.76 -14.38 8.45
C LYS A 156 7.52 -13.58 7.16
N LEU A 157 7.56 -12.25 7.22
CA LEU A 157 7.45 -11.39 6.05
C LEU A 157 8.70 -11.53 5.18
N SER A 158 8.55 -11.27 3.88
CA SER A 158 9.67 -11.29 2.95
C SER A 158 10.68 -10.19 3.29
N PRO A 159 11.98 -10.38 2.97
CA PRO A 159 12.98 -9.32 3.15
C PRO A 159 12.62 -8.01 2.45
N GLU A 160 11.94 -8.08 1.31
CA GLU A 160 11.49 -6.91 0.54
C GLU A 160 10.40 -6.11 1.28
N ILE A 161 9.45 -6.77 1.95
CA ILE A 161 8.48 -6.05 2.80
C ILE A 161 9.22 -5.42 3.98
N LEU A 162 10.12 -6.17 4.61
CA LEU A 162 10.86 -5.73 5.79
C LEU A 162 11.82 -4.57 5.49
N SER A 163 12.35 -4.45 4.27
CA SER A 163 13.26 -3.36 3.89
C SER A 163 12.58 -1.98 3.89
N PHE A 164 11.26 -1.92 3.81
CA PHE A 164 10.49 -0.67 3.84
C PHE A 164 9.68 -0.49 5.13
N ALA A 165 9.42 -1.56 5.90
CA ALA A 165 8.46 -1.52 6.99
C ALA A 165 8.94 -0.66 8.18
N ALA A 166 8.23 0.43 8.43
CA ALA A 166 8.30 1.22 9.67
C ALA A 166 7.01 1.02 10.48
N THR A 167 7.14 0.65 11.75
CA THR A 167 5.97 0.41 12.63
C THR A 167 5.58 1.68 13.38
N VAL A 168 4.29 2.00 13.41
CA VAL A 168 3.74 3.07 14.25
C VAL A 168 2.81 2.44 15.29
N SER A 169 3.15 2.59 16.57
CA SER A 169 2.32 2.15 17.68
C SER A 169 1.29 3.23 17.98
N VAL A 170 0.00 2.92 17.88
CA VAL A 170 -1.08 3.81 18.34
C VAL A 170 -1.45 3.36 19.75
N SER A 171 -0.88 4.03 20.75
CA SER A 171 -1.35 3.96 22.13
C SER A 171 -2.64 4.78 22.25
N LEU A 172 -3.80 4.16 22.01
CA LEU A 172 -5.07 4.74 22.43
C LEU A 172 -5.21 4.58 23.96
N SER A 173 -4.63 5.51 24.70
CA SER A 173 -5.04 5.81 26.07
C SER A 173 -5.86 7.10 26.01
N MET A 174 -7.19 6.98 25.93
CA MET A 174 -8.06 8.09 26.30
C MET A 174 -8.25 8.05 27.82
N PRO A 175 -7.95 9.13 28.56
CA PRO A 175 -8.30 9.24 29.97
C PRO A 175 -9.82 9.39 30.13
N LEU A 176 -10.38 8.67 31.10
CA LEU A 176 -11.58 9.11 31.82
C LEU A 176 -11.12 9.89 33.06
#